data_AF-A0A1B6H5C0-F1
#
_entry.id   AF-A0A1B6H5C0-F1
#
_cell.length_a   1.000
_cell.length_b   1.000
_cell.length_c   1.000
_cell.angle_alpha   90.00
_cell.angle_beta   90.00
_cell.angle_gamma   90.00
#
_symmetry.space_group_name_H-M   'P 1'
#
loop_
_entity.id
_entity.type
_entity.pdbx_description
1 polymer ?
#
loop_
_entity_poly.entity_id
_entity_poly.type
_entity_poly.pdbx_seq_one_letter_code
_entity_poly.pdbx_strand_id
1 'polypeptide(L)'
;ETQAEIKERMNSDQILVPQVFIEGQYIGDAEVIERLNETGELRRILKPYKSPDACTTCQVCGGYRLLPCPVCNGSKKSVHRNHFTTELVALKCMNCDEVGLVKCYAC
;
A
#
# COMPACT_ATOMS: atom_id res chain seq x y z
N GLU A 1 10.69 -15.23 12.45
CA GLU A 1 9.88 -16.31 11.85
C GLU A 1 10.03 -16.35 10.33
N THR A 2 9.64 -15.29 9.60
CA THR A 2 9.71 -15.23 8.12
C THR A 2 11.11 -15.46 7.54
N GLN A 3 12.17 -14.95 8.19
CA GLN A 3 13.56 -15.19 7.76
C GLN A 3 14.05 -16.63 8.00
N ALA A 4 13.43 -17.39 8.91
CA ALA A 4 13.80 -18.79 9.14
C ALA A 4 13.17 -19.69 8.08
N GLU A 5 11.89 -19.45 7.75
CA GLU A 5 11.15 -20.19 6.72
C GLU A 5 11.86 -20.10 5.35
N ILE A 6 12.29 -18.91 4.95
CA ILE A 6 12.96 -18.73 3.65
C ILE A 6 14.33 -19.42 3.62
N LYS A 7 15.09 -19.44 4.72
CA LYS A 7 16.36 -20.17 4.86
C LYS A 7 16.16 -21.67 4.73
N GLU A 8 15.13 -22.21 5.36
CA GLU A 8 14.76 -23.62 5.26
C GLU A 8 14.36 -23.97 3.82
N ARG A 9 13.49 -23.17 3.19
CA ARG A 9 13.01 -23.42 1.82
C ARG A 9 14.09 -23.28 0.75
N MET A 10 15.10 -22.44 0.98
CA MET A 10 16.25 -22.28 0.08
C MET A 10 17.43 -23.17 0.43
N ASN A 11 17.39 -23.86 1.58
CA ASN A 11 18.52 -24.64 2.13
C ASN A 11 19.83 -23.84 2.15
N SER A 12 19.76 -22.57 2.56
CA SER A 12 20.91 -21.66 2.60
C SER A 12 20.81 -20.68 3.77
N ASP A 13 21.92 -20.48 4.47
CA ASP A 13 22.01 -19.49 5.56
C ASP A 13 22.11 -18.05 5.06
N GLN A 14 22.57 -17.87 3.82
CA GLN A 14 22.70 -16.59 3.15
C GLN A 14 21.69 -16.49 2.00
N ILE A 15 20.82 -15.49 2.10
CA ILE A 15 19.75 -15.25 1.13
C ILE A 15 19.84 -13.81 0.66
N LEU A 16 19.94 -13.66 -0.66
CA LEU A 16 19.87 -12.37 -1.34
C LEU A 16 18.40 -12.10 -1.67
N VAL A 17 17.83 -11.06 -1.09
CA VAL A 17 16.43 -10.68 -1.35
C VAL A 17 16.33 -9.76 -2.57
N PRO A 18 15.19 -9.74 -3.29
CA PRO A 18 13.98 -10.54 -3.07
C PRO A 18 14.11 -11.99 -3.57
N GLN A 19 13.34 -12.89 -2.97
CA GLN A 19 13.15 -14.27 -3.40
C GLN A 19 11.65 -14.53 -3.49
N VAL A 20 11.16 -14.78 -4.69
CA VAL A 20 9.73 -14.79 -4.98
C VAL A 20 9.20 -16.21 -5.05
N PHE A 21 8.09 -16.44 -4.37
CA PHE A 21 7.35 -17.70 -4.40
C PHE A 21 5.88 -17.43 -4.76
N ILE A 22 5.28 -18.33 -5.54
CA ILE A 22 3.86 -18.31 -5.90
C ILE A 22 3.28 -19.68 -5.54
N GLU A 23 2.24 -19.71 -4.70
CA GLU A 23 1.62 -20.97 -4.21
C GLU A 23 2.64 -21.98 -3.66
N GLY A 24 3.62 -21.48 -2.91
CA GLY A 24 4.66 -22.34 -2.35
C GLY A 24 5.80 -22.71 -3.31
N GLN A 25 5.68 -22.43 -4.61
CA GLN A 25 6.71 -22.73 -5.61
C GLN A 25 7.69 -21.57 -5.76
N TYR A 26 9.00 -21.87 -5.78
CA TYR A 26 10.04 -20.88 -6.00
C TYR A 26 10.07 -20.43 -7.46
N ILE A 27 10.02 -19.11 -7.68
CA ILE A 27 10.02 -18.50 -9.01
C ILE A 27 11.38 -17.92 -9.36
N GLY A 28 12.05 -17.25 -8.43
CA GLY A 28 13.34 -16.64 -8.69
C GLY A 28 13.69 -15.45 -7.79
N ASP A 29 14.89 -14.94 -8.02
CA ASP A 29 15.40 -13.70 -7.46
C ASP A 29 14.98 -12.46 -8.28
N ALA A 30 15.52 -11.28 -7.94
CA ALA A 30 15.20 -10.05 -8.67
C ALA A 30 15.48 -10.14 -10.18
N GLU A 31 16.63 -10.68 -10.59
CA GLU A 31 17.02 -10.75 -12.00
C GLU A 31 16.11 -11.69 -12.79
N VAL A 32 15.77 -12.84 -12.20
CA VAL A 32 14.82 -13.78 -12.80
C VAL A 32 13.45 -13.14 -12.97
N ILE A 33 12.95 -12.44 -11.94
CA ILE A 33 11.64 -11.79 -11.96
C ILE A 33 11.61 -10.65 -12.99
N GLU A 34 12.67 -9.86 -13.07
CA GLU A 34 12.80 -8.79 -14.07
C GLU A 34 12.74 -9.36 -15.49
N ARG A 35 13.54 -10.38 -15.79
CA ARG A 35 13.51 -11.06 -17.10
C ARG A 35 12.13 -11.67 -17.42
N LEU A 36 11.47 -12.28 -16.45
CA LEU A 36 10.11 -12.81 -16.63
C LEU A 36 9.10 -11.69 -16.90
N ASN A 37 9.28 -10.52 -16.29
CA ASN A 37 8.45 -9.34 -16.54
C ASN A 37 8.67 -8.81 -17.96
N GLU A 38 9.93 -8.64 -18.38
CA GLU A 38 10.30 -8.15 -19.71
C GLU A 38 9.83 -9.07 -20.84
N THR A 39 9.94 -10.38 -20.65
CA THR A 39 9.44 -11.37 -21.62
C THR A 39 7.91 -11.52 -21.60
N GLY A 40 7.23 -10.95 -20.61
CA GLY A 40 5.78 -11.08 -20.41
C GLY A 40 5.33 -12.40 -19.80
N GLU A 41 6.25 -13.34 -19.54
CA GLU A 41 5.95 -14.64 -18.93
C GLU A 41 5.45 -14.49 -17.48
N LEU A 42 5.94 -13.50 -16.73
CA LEU A 42 5.45 -13.20 -15.37
C LEU A 42 3.94 -12.90 -15.39
N ARG A 43 3.46 -12.18 -16.41
CA ARG A 43 2.03 -11.86 -16.57
C ARG A 43 1.19 -13.11 -16.85
N ARG A 44 1.77 -14.13 -17.48
CA ARG A 44 1.11 -15.41 -17.75
C ARG A 44 1.06 -16.26 -16.49
N ILE A 45 2.17 -16.35 -15.76
CA ILE A 45 2.24 -17.03 -14.46
C ILE A 45 1.21 -16.43 -13.50
N LEU A 46 1.10 -15.09 -13.46
CA LEU A 46 0.18 -14.39 -12.57
C LEU A 46 -1.29 -14.35 -13.05
N LYS A 47 -1.61 -14.91 -14.22
CA LYS A 47 -2.97 -14.87 -14.79
C LYS A 47 -4.05 -15.41 -13.85
N PRO A 48 -3.86 -16.53 -13.12
CA PRO A 48 -4.87 -17.07 -12.21
C PRO A 48 -5.21 -16.14 -11.03
N TYR A 49 -4.28 -15.28 -10.63
CA TYR A 49 -4.44 -14.36 -9.49
C TYR A 49 -4.99 -12.99 -9.89
N LYS A 50 -5.25 -12.79 -11.19
CA LYS A 50 -5.95 -11.59 -11.62
C LYS A 50 -7.39 -11.65 -11.14
N SER A 51 -7.68 -10.95 -10.06
CA SER A 51 -9.05 -10.66 -9.67
C SER A 51 -9.64 -9.60 -10.60
N PRO A 52 -10.78 -9.87 -11.27
CA PRO A 52 -11.53 -8.85 -12.00
C PRO A 52 -11.89 -7.66 -11.09
N ASP A 53 -12.19 -7.93 -9.83
CA ASP A 53 -12.56 -6.94 -8.82
C ASP A 53 -11.36 -6.10 -8.35
N ALA A 54 -10.13 -6.64 -8.44
CA ALA A 54 -8.91 -5.87 -8.20
C ALA A 54 -8.60 -4.89 -9.34
N CYS A 55 -9.13 -5.12 -10.55
CA CYS A 55 -9.04 -4.20 -11.67
C CYS A 55 -10.12 -3.11 -11.66
N THR A 56 -11.20 -3.29 -10.90
CA THR A 56 -12.14 -2.21 -10.64
C THR A 56 -11.59 -1.34 -9.52
N THR A 57 -10.80 -0.34 -9.89
CA THR A 57 -10.45 0.73 -8.96
C THR A 57 -11.74 1.35 -8.45
N CYS A 58 -11.82 1.56 -7.13
CA CYS A 58 -12.98 2.23 -6.53
C CYS A 58 -13.16 3.58 -7.24
N GLN A 59 -14.35 3.82 -7.80
CA GLN A 59 -14.62 5.02 -8.60
C GLN A 59 -14.55 6.31 -7.76
N VAL A 60 -14.58 6.19 -6.43
CA VAL A 60 -14.47 7.31 -5.50
C VAL A 60 -13.01 7.61 -5.14
N CYS A 61 -12.23 6.60 -4.75
CA CYS A 61 -10.84 6.80 -4.27
C CYS A 61 -9.77 6.35 -5.26
N GLY A 62 -10.11 5.91 -6.47
CA GLY A 62 -9.14 5.44 -7.47
C GLY A 62 -8.31 4.23 -7.04
N GLY A 63 -8.70 3.52 -5.98
CA GLY A 63 -7.95 2.40 -5.40
C GLY A 63 -7.03 2.78 -4.22
N TYR A 64 -6.95 4.06 -3.83
CA TYR A 64 -6.11 4.52 -2.72
C TYR A 64 -6.67 4.20 -1.33
N ARG A 65 -7.95 3.79 -1.22
CA ARG A 65 -8.69 3.49 0.03
C ARG A 65 -8.78 4.62 1.05
N LEU A 66 -8.14 5.73 0.79
CA LEU A 66 -8.12 6.95 1.59
C LEU A 66 -8.56 8.12 0.72
N LEU A 67 -9.22 9.08 1.34
CA LEU A 67 -9.68 10.33 0.73
C LEU A 67 -9.21 11.51 1.58
N PRO A 68 -8.99 12.70 0.98
CA PRO A 68 -8.82 13.92 1.74
C PRO A 68 -9.97 14.13 2.71
N CYS A 69 -9.67 14.50 3.96
CA CYS A 69 -10.69 14.76 4.96
C CYS A 69 -11.63 15.88 4.49
N PRO A 70 -12.96 15.67 4.43
CA PRO A 70 -13.90 16.69 3.96
C PRO A 70 -14.05 17.88 4.92
N VAL A 71 -13.58 17.75 6.16
CA VAL A 71 -13.66 18.81 7.18
C VAL A 71 -12.50 19.80 7.07
N CYS A 72 -11.28 19.31 6.81
CA CYS A 72 -10.08 20.14 6.72
C CYS A 72 -9.45 20.19 5.33
N ASN A 73 -10.06 19.52 4.35
CA ASN A 73 -9.57 19.37 2.97
C ASN A 73 -8.10 18.90 2.91
N GLY A 74 -7.71 17.98 3.81
CA GLY A 74 -6.34 17.48 3.92
C GLY A 74 -5.35 18.40 4.64
N SER A 75 -5.70 19.65 4.95
CA SER A 75 -4.77 20.61 5.58
C SER A 75 -4.40 20.30 7.04
N LYS A 76 -5.13 19.37 7.67
CA LYS A 76 -5.08 19.06 9.10
C LYS A 76 -5.38 20.25 10.03
N LYS A 77 -5.77 21.41 9.50
CA LYS A 77 -6.20 22.58 10.28
C LYS A 77 -7.71 22.50 10.54
N SER A 78 -8.13 22.75 11.77
CA SER A 78 -9.55 22.86 12.10
C SER A 78 -10.10 24.20 11.61
N VAL A 79 -11.42 24.26 11.45
CA VAL A 79 -12.16 25.50 11.15
C VAL A 79 -12.34 26.38 12.40
N HIS A 80 -12.15 25.81 13.60
CA HIS A 80 -12.27 26.52 14.87
C HIS A 80 -10.96 27.22 15.24
N ARG A 81 -11.04 28.54 15.43
CA ARG A 81 -9.93 29.34 15.95
C ARG A 81 -9.96 29.32 17.47
N ASN A 82 -8.78 29.18 18.09
CA ASN A 82 -8.64 29.43 19.53
C ASN A 82 -8.66 30.94 19.76
N HIS A 83 -9.60 31.43 20.56
CA HIS A 83 -9.67 32.84 20.96
C HIS A 83 -8.81 33.14 22.20
N PHE A 84 -8.00 32.17 22.67
CA PHE A 84 -7.27 32.25 23.94
C PHE A 84 -5.80 32.69 23.80
N THR A 85 -5.26 32.77 22.58
CA THR A 85 -3.86 33.14 22.32
C THR A 85 -3.78 34.32 21.35
N THR A 86 -2.83 35.23 21.59
CA THR A 86 -2.55 36.41 20.74
C THR A 86 -2.13 36.02 19.31
N GLU A 87 -1.60 34.81 19.13
CA GLU A 87 -1.27 34.23 17.84
C GLU A 87 -2.41 33.34 17.32
N LEU A 88 -2.72 33.49 16.02
CA LEU A 88 -3.75 32.73 15.30
C LEU A 88 -3.30 31.27 15.10
N VAL A 89 -3.34 30.46 16.16
CA VAL A 89 -3.06 29.02 16.07
C VAL A 89 -4.36 28.28 15.76
N ALA A 90 -4.48 27.76 14.53
CA ALA A 90 -5.55 26.84 14.18
C ALA A 90 -5.33 25.51 14.91
N LEU A 91 -6.36 24.98 15.58
CA LEU A 91 -6.28 23.65 16.19
C LEU A 91 -6.09 22.59 15.10
N LYS A 92 -5.60 21.41 15.50
CA LYS A 92 -5.54 20.26 14.59
C LYS A 92 -6.96 19.70 14.38
N CYS A 93 -7.29 19.32 13.15
CA CYS A 93 -8.52 18.63 12.83
C CYS A 93 -8.50 17.22 13.44
N MET A 94 -9.52 16.88 14.25
CA MET A 94 -9.63 15.57 14.91
C MET A 94 -10.42 14.54 14.11
N ASN A 95 -10.96 14.91 12.94
CA ASN A 95 -11.80 14.04 12.10
C ASN A 95 -10.99 13.19 11.10
N CYS A 96 -9.67 13.28 11.11
CA CYS A 96 -8.78 12.62 10.17
C CYS A 96 -7.49 12.14 10.83
N ASP A 97 -6.74 11.31 10.13
CA ASP A 97 -5.42 10.85 10.57
C ASP A 97 -4.37 11.98 10.60
N GLU A 98 -3.13 11.63 10.91
CA GLU A 98 -2.00 12.55 11.04
C GLU A 98 -1.67 13.33 9.78
N VAL A 99 -2.04 12.83 8.59
CA VAL A 99 -1.80 13.46 7.29
C VAL A 99 -3.06 14.04 6.64
N GLY A 100 -4.17 14.08 7.37
CA GLY A 100 -5.40 14.72 6.90
C GLY A 100 -6.27 13.83 6.01
N LEU A 101 -6.13 12.51 6.08
CA LEU A 101 -6.91 11.55 5.31
C LEU A 101 -7.98 10.86 6.17
N VAL A 102 -9.01 10.35 5.48
CA VAL A 102 -10.07 9.50 6.04
C VAL A 102 -10.24 8.26 5.16
N LYS A 103 -10.80 7.18 5.72
CA LYS A 103 -11.13 5.99 4.93
C LYS A 103 -12.15 6.33 3.84
N CYS A 104 -12.00 5.72 2.67
CA CYS A 104 -13.01 5.81 1.63
C CYS A 104 -14.32 5.21 2.15
N TYR A 105 -15.44 5.90 1.91
CA TYR A 105 -16.76 5.40 2.32
C TYR A 105 -17.29 4.29 1.41
N ALA A 106 -16.66 4.09 0.24
CA ALA A 106 -17.10 3.13 -0.77
C ALA A 106 -16.27 1.83 -0.78
N CYS A 107 -15.11 1.78 -0.13
CA CYS A 107 -14.26 0.58 -0.05
C CYS A 107 -13.35 0.59 1.18
#